data_AF-A0A9D1SHS8-F1
#
_entry.id   AF-A0A9D1SHS8-F1
#
_cell.length_a   1.000
_cell.length_b   1.000
_cell.length_c   1.000
_cell.angle_alpha   90.00
_cell.angle_beta   90.00
_cell.angle_gamma   90.00
#
_symmetry.space_group_name_H-M   'P 1'
#
loop_
_entity.id
_entity.type
_entity.pdbx_description
1 polymer ?
#
loop_
_entity_poly.entity_id
_entity_poly.type
_entity_poly.pdbx_seq_one_letter_code
_entity_poly.pdbx_strand_id
1 'polypeptide(L)'
;MKKIGFDNDLYVNKQTESILKRIEAFDNKLYLEFGGKMFDDLHAARVLPGFDPNVKTKILRNLKDKLEIILCIGAPAIEKNKIRSDFGLTYGNELIRLMKNLRGVGLT
;
A
#
# COMPACT_ATOMS: atom_id res chain seq x y z
N MET A 1 10.93 25.21 -8.58
CA MET A 1 10.75 23.73 -8.61
C MET A 1 11.88 23.08 -7.82
N LYS A 2 11.60 22.15 -6.90
CA LYS A 2 12.66 21.34 -6.29
C LYS A 2 13.31 20.48 -7.37
N LYS A 3 14.64 20.28 -7.29
CA LYS A 3 15.35 19.37 -8.18
C LYS A 3 14.84 17.95 -7.92
N ILE A 4 14.44 17.25 -8.99
CA ILE A 4 14.01 15.85 -8.91
C ILE A 4 15.25 15.01 -8.56
N GLY A 5 15.11 14.16 -7.55
CA GLY A 5 16.14 13.23 -7.08
C GLY A 5 15.69 11.77 -7.01
N PHE A 6 14.43 11.50 -7.38
CA PHE A 6 13.85 10.17 -7.40
C PHE A 6 13.03 9.97 -8.67
N ASP A 7 13.33 8.91 -9.42
CA ASP A 7 12.58 8.50 -10.60
C ASP A 7 11.48 7.52 -10.19
N ASN A 8 10.24 8.02 -10.13
CA ASN A 8 9.09 7.25 -9.70
C ASN A 8 8.70 6.14 -10.68
N ASP A 9 8.83 6.38 -11.98
CA ASP A 9 8.41 5.41 -13.00
C ASP A 9 9.39 4.25 -13.06
N LEU A 10 10.69 4.56 -12.97
CA LEU A 10 11.73 3.53 -12.80
C LEU A 10 11.50 2.70 -11.54
N TYR A 11 11.14 3.34 -10.43
CA TYR A 11 10.85 2.64 -9.17
C TYR A 11 9.63 1.72 -9.30
N VAL A 12 8.51 2.19 -9.86
CA VAL A 12 7.30 1.37 -10.07
C VAL A 12 7.63 0.14 -10.91
N ASN A 13 8.38 0.31 -12.00
CA ASN A 13 8.77 -0.78 -12.89
C ASN A 13 9.67 -1.79 -12.17
N LYS A 14 10.75 -1.34 -11.53
CA LYS A 14 11.69 -2.21 -10.82
C LYS A 14 11.04 -2.93 -9.64
N GLN A 15 10.16 -2.26 -8.90
CA GLN A 15 9.48 -2.86 -7.76
C GLN A 15 8.46 -3.91 -8.20
N THR A 16 7.71 -3.64 -9.28
CA THR A 16 6.77 -4.62 -9.87
C THR A 16 7.53 -5.86 -10.36
N GLU A 17 8.63 -5.67 -11.10
CA GLU A 17 9.49 -6.75 -11.58
C GLU A 17 10.06 -7.58 -10.43
N SER A 18 10.53 -6.92 -9.37
CA SER A 18 11.11 -7.60 -8.20
C SER A 18 10.07 -8.44 -7.45
N ILE A 19 8.82 -7.98 -7.35
CA ILE A 19 7.72 -8.74 -6.76
C ILE A 19 7.39 -9.96 -7.62
N LEU A 20 7.29 -9.81 -8.94
CA LEU A 20 7.01 -10.92 -9.85
C LEU A 20 8.12 -11.99 -9.79
N LYS A 21 9.38 -11.58 -9.83
CA LYS A 21 10.53 -12.49 -9.65
C LYS A 21 10.49 -13.21 -8.30
N ARG A 22 10.03 -12.51 -7.24
CA ARG A 22 9.86 -13.13 -5.93
C ARG A 22 8.73 -14.16 -5.94
N ILE A 23 7.62 -13.90 -6.63
CA ILE A 23 6.52 -14.87 -6.74
C ILE A 23 6.98 -16.15 -7.46
N GLU A 24 7.71 -16.00 -8.57
CA GLU A 24 8.24 -17.13 -9.35
C GLU A 24 9.20 -18.01 -8.53
N ALA A 25 9.95 -17.42 -7.60
CA ALA A 25 10.86 -18.14 -6.72
C ALA A 25 10.17 -18.96 -5.60
N PHE A 26 8.86 -18.80 -5.39
CA PHE A 26 8.09 -19.43 -4.31
C PHE A 26 6.84 -20.15 -4.84
N ASP A 27 7.02 -21.03 -5.82
CA ASP A 27 5.94 -21.85 -6.42
C ASP A 27 4.72 -21.01 -6.90
N ASN A 28 5.00 -19.82 -7.43
CA ASN A 28 4.01 -18.86 -7.90
C ASN A 28 3.00 -18.38 -6.83
N LYS A 29 3.35 -18.46 -5.54
CA LYS A 29 2.52 -17.96 -4.44
C LYS A 29 3.35 -17.18 -3.43
N LEU A 30 2.92 -15.95 -3.14
CA LEU A 30 3.58 -15.06 -2.17
C LEU A 30 2.55 -14.37 -1.29
N TYR A 31 2.69 -14.51 0.03
CA TYR A 31 2.04 -13.62 0.99
C TYR A 31 3.00 -12.48 1.29
N LEU A 32 2.65 -11.28 0.83
CA LEU A 32 3.48 -10.08 0.98
C LEU A 32 2.83 -9.10 1.95
N GLU A 33 3.52 -8.80 3.05
CA GLU A 33 3.07 -7.78 3.99
C GLU A 33 3.33 -6.37 3.44
N PHE A 34 2.28 -5.56 3.33
CA PHE A 34 2.38 -4.14 3.00
C PHE A 34 2.32 -3.29 4.27
N GLY A 35 3.50 -2.96 4.80
CA GLY A 35 3.62 -2.08 5.96
C GLY A 35 3.41 -0.59 5.67
N GLY A 36 3.00 0.15 6.69
CA GLY A 36 2.89 1.60 6.68
C GLY A 36 1.65 2.15 5.96
N LYS A 37 1.71 3.40 5.50
CA LYS A 37 0.60 4.07 4.81
C LYS A 37 0.47 3.52 3.39
N MET A 38 -0.73 3.09 3.01
CA MET A 38 -1.06 2.65 1.63
C MET A 38 -1.32 3.83 0.69
N PHE A 39 -1.89 4.90 1.24
CA PHE A 39 -2.19 6.16 0.58
C PHE A 39 -1.45 7.28 1.30
N ASP A 40 -1.17 8.37 0.59
CA ASP A 40 -0.66 9.62 1.17
C ASP A 40 0.64 9.45 1.97
N ASP A 41 1.64 8.76 1.40
CA ASP A 41 3.00 8.73 1.97
C ASP A 41 3.74 10.06 1.72
N LEU A 42 3.23 11.11 2.37
CA LEU A 42 3.75 12.46 2.28
C LEU A 42 5.13 12.58 2.94
N HIS A 43 5.51 11.65 3.80
CA HIS A 43 6.87 11.62 4.35
C HIS A 43 7.86 11.25 3.24
N ALA A 44 7.66 10.12 2.56
CA ALA A 44 8.52 9.71 1.46
C ALA A 44 8.55 10.76 0.34
N ALA A 45 7.42 11.34 -0.04
CA ALA A 45 7.36 12.39 -1.06
C ALA A 45 8.15 13.66 -0.71
N ARG A 46 8.24 14.04 0.58
CA ARG A 46 9.07 15.16 1.02
C ARG A 46 10.56 14.82 1.03
N VAL A 47 10.90 13.59 1.39
CA VAL A 47 12.28 13.10 1.54
C VAL A 47 12.90 12.76 0.18
N LEU A 48 12.10 12.25 -0.76
CA LEU A 48 12.52 11.79 -2.09
C LEU A 48 11.84 12.66 -3.16
N PRO A 49 12.45 13.78 -3.60
CA PRO A 49 11.85 14.66 -4.59
C PRO A 49 11.59 13.93 -5.92
N GLY A 50 10.31 13.71 -6.24
CA GLY A 50 9.87 12.93 -7.40
C GLY A 50 9.08 11.67 -7.04
N PHE A 51 9.11 11.23 -5.78
CA PHE A 51 8.32 10.09 -5.29
C PHE A 51 6.81 10.44 -5.24
N ASP A 52 5.98 9.57 -5.80
CA ASP A 52 4.52 9.68 -5.72
C ASP A 52 4.01 9.14 -4.36
N PRO A 53 3.30 9.95 -3.55
CA PRO A 53 2.72 9.49 -2.28
C PRO A 53 1.83 8.25 -2.38
N ASN A 54 1.29 7.96 -3.57
CA ASN A 54 0.39 6.84 -3.85
C ASN A 54 1.07 5.70 -4.61
N VAL A 55 2.39 5.67 -4.68
CA VAL A 55 3.15 4.70 -5.50
C VAL A 55 2.83 3.23 -5.19
N LYS A 56 2.53 2.90 -3.92
CA LYS A 56 2.16 1.53 -3.52
C LYS A 56 0.90 1.07 -4.25
N THR A 57 -0.10 1.93 -4.36
CA THR A 57 -1.33 1.59 -5.10
C THR A 57 -1.09 1.45 -6.60
N LYS A 58 -0.16 2.23 -7.17
CA LYS A 58 0.26 2.07 -8.58
C LYS A 58 0.91 0.72 -8.82
N ILE A 59 1.83 0.29 -7.94
CA ILE A 59 2.46 -1.04 -8.00
C ILE A 59 1.40 -2.14 -7.90
N LEU A 60 0.46 -2.04 -6.94
CA LEU A 60 -0.60 -3.04 -6.80
C LEU A 60 -1.54 -3.08 -8.02
N ARG A 61 -1.86 -1.94 -8.63
CA ARG A 61 -2.68 -1.89 -9.85
C ARG A 61 -2.02 -2.59 -11.03
N ASN A 62 -0.69 -2.53 -11.15
CA ASN A 62 0.05 -3.28 -12.18
C ASN A 62 -0.02 -4.81 -11.95
N LEU A 63 -0.33 -5.23 -10.73
CA LEU A 63 -0.44 -6.63 -10.33
C LEU A 63 -1.89 -7.08 -10.13
N LYS A 64 -2.89 -6.23 -10.44
CA LYS A 64 -4.30 -6.43 -10.07
C LYS A 64 -4.87 -7.78 -10.50
N ASP A 65 -4.43 -8.31 -11.65
CA ASP A 65 -4.95 -9.56 -12.22
C ASP A 65 -4.38 -10.82 -11.52
N LYS A 66 -3.36 -10.64 -10.67
CA LYS A 66 -2.66 -11.69 -9.92
C LYS A 66 -2.61 -11.39 -8.42
N LEU A 67 -3.43 -10.47 -7.93
CA LEU A 67 -3.42 -9.97 -6.57
C LEU A 67 -4.72 -10.35 -5.84
N GLU A 68 -4.57 -10.75 -4.59
CA GLU A 68 -5.67 -10.80 -3.62
C GLU A 68 -5.25 -9.98 -2.39
N ILE A 69 -6.14 -9.16 -1.85
CA ILE A 69 -5.85 -8.32 -0.69
C ILE A 69 -6.47 -8.92 0.57
N ILE A 70 -5.62 -9.21 1.55
CA ILE A 70 -6.03 -9.63 2.89
C ILE A 70 -5.83 -8.45 3.85
N LEU A 71 -6.92 -8.04 4.53
CA LEU A 71 -6.88 -7.00 5.56
C LEU A 71 -6.88 -7.63 6.95
N CYS A 72 -5.85 -7.35 7.75
CA CYS A 72 -5.69 -7.87 9.10
C CYS A 72 -6.08 -6.83 10.15
N ILE A 73 -6.83 -7.25 11.18
CA ILE A 73 -7.16 -6.44 12.35
C ILE A 73 -7.10 -7.30 13.62
N GLY A 74 -6.51 -6.75 14.69
CA GLY A 74 -6.45 -7.45 15.98
C GLY A 74 -7.75 -7.34 16.76
N ALA A 75 -8.29 -8.47 17.23
CA ALA A 75 -9.52 -8.48 18.05
C ALA A 75 -9.46 -7.54 19.27
N PRO A 76 -8.35 -7.45 20.06
CA PRO A 76 -8.28 -6.53 21.18
C PRO A 76 -8.36 -5.04 20.79
N ALA A 77 -8.00 -4.70 19.54
CA ALA A 77 -8.10 -3.33 19.05
C ALA A 77 -9.56 -2.95 18.74
N ILE A 78 -10.37 -3.92 18.30
CA ILE A 78 -11.82 -3.77 18.11
C ILE A 78 -12.49 -3.62 19.47
N GLU A 79 -12.22 -4.54 20.40
CA GLU A 79 -12.80 -4.53 21.76
C GLU A 79 -12.53 -3.22 22.49
N LYS A 80 -11.30 -2.68 22.38
CA LYS A 80 -10.91 -1.44 23.06
C LYS A 80 -11.31 -0.17 22.30
N ASN A 81 -12.00 -0.29 21.17
CA ASN A 81 -12.28 0.83 20.26
C ASN A 81 -11.02 1.68 20.00
N LYS A 82 -9.87 1.02 19.80
CA LYS A 82 -8.58 1.70 19.67
C LYS A 82 -8.69 2.74 18.55
N ILE A 83 -8.28 3.98 18.82
CA ILE A 83 -8.31 5.08 17.86
C ILE A 83 -6.96 5.18 17.15
N ARG A 84 -7.00 5.38 15.84
CA ARG A 84 -5.83 5.71 15.02
C ARG A 84 -5.67 7.22 14.96
N SER A 85 -4.59 7.73 15.56
CA SER A 85 -4.36 9.17 15.74
C SER A 85 -4.31 9.97 14.44
N ASP A 86 -3.88 9.36 13.32
CA ASP A 86 -3.84 10.04 12.01
C ASP A 86 -5.21 10.55 11.55
N PHE A 87 -6.29 9.82 11.85
CA PHE A 87 -7.63 10.08 11.29
C PHE A 87 -8.72 10.27 12.36
N GLY A 88 -8.41 10.04 13.64
CA GLY A 88 -9.40 10.07 14.71
C GLY A 88 -10.47 8.97 14.60
N LEU A 89 -10.25 7.94 13.78
CA LEU A 89 -11.17 6.82 13.59
C LEU A 89 -10.76 5.61 14.44
N THR A 90 -11.74 4.79 14.84
CA THR A 90 -11.44 3.46 15.40
C THR A 90 -10.77 2.58 14.34
N TYR A 91 -9.96 1.60 14.77
CA TYR A 91 -9.31 0.68 13.83
C TYR A 91 -10.34 -0.09 12.97
N GLY A 92 -11.51 -0.43 13.52
CA GLY A 92 -12.60 -1.06 12.76
C GLY A 92 -13.14 -0.15 11.64
N ASN A 93 -13.44 1.11 11.96
CA ASN A 93 -13.91 2.08 10.97
C ASN A 93 -12.83 2.41 9.93
N GLU A 94 -11.57 2.46 10.34
CA GLU A 94 -10.44 2.66 9.42
C GLU A 94 -10.30 1.49 8.45
N LEU A 95 -10.44 0.25 8.90
CA LEU A 95 -10.40 -0.92 8.02
C LEU A 95 -11.53 -0.88 6.98
N ILE A 96 -12.76 -0.52 7.38
CA ILE A 96 -13.88 -0.36 6.45
C ILE A 96 -13.57 0.75 5.43
N ARG A 97 -12.98 1.86 5.87
CA ARG A 97 -12.58 2.96 4.98
C ARG A 97 -11.50 2.51 4.00
N LEU A 98 -10.47 1.82 4.47
CA LEU A 98 -9.38 1.29 3.66
C LEU A 98 -9.92 0.31 2.60
N MET A 99 -10.79 -0.61 3.00
CA MET A 99 -11.46 -1.54 2.09
C MET A 99 -12.22 -0.80 0.98
N LYS A 100 -13.00 0.23 1.33
CA LYS A 100 -13.73 1.05 0.34
C LYS A 100 -12.78 1.78 -0.61
N ASN A 101 -11.71 2.35 -0.08
CA ASN A 101 -10.73 3.09 -0.89
C ASN A 101 -10.00 2.17 -1.87
N LEU A 102 -9.59 0.97 -1.43
CA LEU A 102 -8.95 -0.04 -2.28
C LEU A 102 -9.89 -0.50 -3.41
N ARG A 103 -11.15 -0.81 -3.08
CA ARG A 103 -12.16 -1.16 -4.09
C ARG A 103 -12.41 -0.03 -5.08
N GLY A 104 -12.47 1.21 -4.60
CA GLY A 104 -12.64 2.40 -5.44
C GLY A 104 -11.50 2.62 -6.43
N VAL A 105 -10.33 2.01 -6.21
CA VAL A 105 -9.19 2.05 -7.13
C VAL A 105 -9.00 0.77 -7.96
N GLY A 106 -9.99 -0.12 -7.96
CA GLY A 106 -9.98 -1.37 -8.72
C GLY A 106 -9.12 -2.47 -8.09
N LEU A 107 -8.83 -2.37 -6.79
CA LEU A 107 -8.11 -3.38 -6.02
C LEU A 107 -9.12 -4.09 -5.10
N THR A 108 -9.36 -5.36 -5.36
CA THR A 108 -10.35 -6.19 -4.63
C THR A 108 -9.70 -7.34 -3.90
#